data_AF-A0A849M2C6-F1
#
_entry.id   AF-A0A849M2C6-F1
#
_cell.length_a   1.000
_cell.length_b   1.000
_cell.length_c   1.000
_cell.angle_alpha   90.00
_cell.angle_beta   90.00
_cell.angle_gamma   90.00
#
_symmetry.space_group_name_H-M   'P 1'
#
loop_
_entity.id
_entity.type
_entity.pdbx_description
1 polymer ?
#
loop_
_entity_poly.entity_id
_entity_poly.type
_entity_poly.pdbx_seq_one_letter_code
_entity_poly.pdbx_strand_id
1 'polypeptide(L)'
;MSNLQKLHDFYLTTKPNVGKVQSASNLLIRLCKHFELDSPEEITPELYVKIPKAIDNYFSKDFHKAIQDKSIFAEMIGAFGPVQGWERALEVLLNDDDSNLRQFSFQSLENIAKQNPNLIIPYIEKYKDTDDLLMQTVAARIMSKIYSPENNELFITKIKKWSEEGSFDFLKILDENIKKCIKRHESFTEEESHVSYYEKLTMILKKRENEESQ
;
A
#
# COMPACT_ATOMS: atom_id res chain seq x y z
N MET A 1 4.34 -22.06 4.90
CA MET A 1 3.38 -22.09 3.77
C MET A 1 2.19 -21.22 4.12
N SER A 2 2.10 -20.04 3.50
CA SER A 2 0.85 -19.27 3.37
C SER A 2 -0.01 -19.98 2.32
N ASN A 3 -1.31 -20.09 2.56
CA ASN A 3 -2.32 -20.43 1.56
C ASN A 3 -3.46 -19.43 1.73
N LEU A 4 -4.45 -19.45 0.84
CA LEU A 4 -5.55 -18.48 0.89
C LEU A 4 -6.36 -18.58 2.20
N GLN A 5 -6.55 -19.79 2.75
CA GLN A 5 -7.24 -19.96 4.04
C GLN A 5 -6.52 -19.22 5.18
N LYS A 6 -5.19 -19.35 5.28
CA LYS A 6 -4.42 -18.65 6.31
C LYS A 6 -4.47 -17.13 6.18
N LEU A 7 -4.51 -16.62 4.95
CA LEU A 7 -4.69 -15.17 4.71
C LEU A 7 -6.06 -14.71 5.22
N HIS A 8 -7.12 -15.48 4.94
CA HIS A 8 -8.46 -15.24 5.44
C HIS A 8 -8.53 -15.32 6.97
N ASP A 9 -8.02 -16.38 7.58
CA ASP A 9 -7.99 -16.56 9.03
C ASP A 9 -7.28 -15.39 9.71
N PHE A 10 -6.12 -14.96 9.18
CA PHE A 10 -5.42 -13.79 9.67
C PHE A 10 -6.29 -12.53 9.53
N TYR A 11 -6.93 -12.33 8.38
CA TYR A 11 -7.80 -11.17 8.17
C TYR A 11 -8.95 -11.13 9.17
N LEU A 12 -9.51 -12.27 9.59
CA LEU A 12 -10.52 -12.29 10.65
C LEU A 12 -9.97 -11.80 12.00
N THR A 13 -8.69 -12.01 12.29
CA THR A 13 -8.07 -11.51 13.54
C THR A 13 -7.99 -9.99 13.60
N THR A 14 -8.06 -9.30 12.44
CA THR A 14 -8.10 -7.83 12.39
C THR A 14 -9.50 -7.26 12.66
N LYS A 15 -10.46 -8.12 13.03
CA LYS A 15 -11.85 -7.77 13.39
C LYS A 15 -12.56 -6.91 12.32
N PRO A 16 -12.55 -7.33 11.03
CA PRO A 16 -13.31 -6.64 10.00
C PRO A 16 -14.81 -6.70 10.30
N ASN A 17 -15.59 -5.76 9.75
CA ASN A 17 -17.04 -5.77 9.95
C ASN A 17 -17.70 -6.98 9.27
N VAL A 18 -18.94 -7.29 9.67
CA VAL A 18 -19.68 -8.48 9.22
C VAL A 18 -19.79 -8.56 7.68
N GLY A 19 -20.01 -7.42 7.01
CA GLY A 19 -20.11 -7.40 5.54
C GLY A 19 -18.78 -7.73 4.85
N LYS A 20 -17.66 -7.28 5.41
CA LYS A 20 -16.31 -7.63 4.93
C LYS A 20 -15.97 -9.09 5.19
N VAL A 21 -16.30 -9.63 6.37
CA VAL A 21 -16.17 -11.06 6.67
C VAL A 21 -16.92 -11.89 5.64
N GLN A 22 -18.19 -11.56 5.39
CA GLN A 22 -19.00 -12.27 4.40
C GLN A 22 -18.42 -12.17 2.99
N SER A 23 -17.93 -11.00 2.60
CA SER A 23 -17.31 -10.79 1.28
C SER A 23 -16.02 -11.60 1.12
N ALA A 24 -15.16 -11.63 2.15
CA ALA A 24 -13.94 -12.41 2.16
C ALA A 24 -14.22 -13.92 2.08
N SER A 25 -15.19 -14.43 2.86
CA SER A 25 -15.59 -15.85 2.78
C SER A 25 -16.18 -16.21 1.42
N ASN A 26 -17.00 -15.33 0.84
CA ASN A 26 -17.55 -15.54 -0.50
C ASN A 26 -16.46 -15.54 -1.59
N LEU A 27 -15.44 -14.70 -1.45
CA LEU A 27 -14.28 -14.69 -2.34
C LEU A 27 -13.57 -16.04 -2.35
N LEU A 28 -13.32 -16.65 -1.18
CA LEU A 28 -12.73 -17.99 -1.08
C LEU A 28 -13.54 -19.03 -1.85
N ILE A 29 -14.85 -19.08 -1.63
CA ILE A 29 -15.76 -20.02 -2.32
C ILE A 29 -15.70 -19.82 -3.84
N ARG A 30 -15.71 -18.57 -4.31
CA ARG A 30 -15.64 -18.25 -5.75
C ARG A 30 -14.32 -18.70 -6.36
N LEU A 31 -13.20 -18.51 -5.66
CA LEU A 31 -11.88 -18.90 -6.12
C LEU A 31 -11.72 -20.42 -6.16
N CYS A 32 -12.19 -21.15 -5.14
CA CYS A 32 -12.20 -22.62 -5.17
C CYS A 32 -12.99 -23.13 -6.37
N LYS A 33 -14.19 -22.57 -6.62
CA LYS A 33 -15.00 -22.91 -7.79
C LYS A 33 -14.30 -22.59 -9.11
N HIS A 34 -13.59 -21.46 -9.20
CA HIS A 34 -12.89 -21.08 -10.43
C HIS A 34 -11.70 -21.99 -10.73
N PHE A 35 -10.94 -22.37 -9.70
CA PHE A 35 -9.76 -23.22 -9.85
C PHE A 35 -10.06 -24.72 -9.79
N GLU A 36 -11.34 -25.11 -9.63
CA GLU A 36 -11.78 -26.50 -9.49
C GLU A 36 -11.09 -27.21 -8.30
N LEU A 37 -11.01 -26.51 -7.17
CA LEU A 37 -10.39 -26.99 -5.93
C LEU A 37 -11.46 -27.31 -4.88
N ASP A 38 -11.18 -28.30 -4.03
CA ASP A 38 -12.07 -28.70 -2.95
C ASP A 38 -11.98 -27.74 -1.76
N SER A 39 -10.80 -27.14 -1.54
CA SER A 39 -10.59 -26.24 -0.41
C SER A 39 -9.65 -25.04 -0.70
N PRO A 40 -9.82 -23.92 0.02
CA PRO A 40 -8.96 -22.74 -0.13
C PRO A 40 -7.50 -22.97 0.33
N GLU A 41 -7.24 -24.04 1.09
CA GLU A 41 -5.87 -24.46 1.44
C GLU A 41 -5.05 -24.91 0.23
N GLU A 42 -5.72 -25.35 -0.84
CA GLU A 42 -5.09 -25.77 -2.11
C GLU A 42 -4.69 -24.58 -2.99
N ILE A 43 -5.14 -23.36 -2.65
CA ILE A 43 -4.69 -22.14 -3.32
C ILE A 43 -3.34 -21.74 -2.74
N THR A 44 -2.28 -22.21 -3.41
CA THR A 44 -0.86 -22.03 -3.05
C THR A 44 -0.22 -20.83 -3.77
N PRO A 45 1.02 -20.42 -3.40
CA PRO A 45 1.68 -19.24 -3.97
C PRO A 45 1.78 -19.19 -5.50
N GLU A 46 1.79 -20.33 -6.18
CA GLU A 46 1.80 -20.44 -7.64
C GLU A 46 0.50 -19.90 -8.29
N LEU A 47 -0.60 -19.89 -7.54
CA LEU A 47 -1.90 -19.42 -7.98
C LEU A 47 -2.18 -17.97 -7.61
N TYR A 48 -1.43 -17.37 -6.68
CA TYR A 48 -1.71 -16.02 -6.16
C TYR A 48 -1.78 -14.95 -7.25
N VAL A 49 -0.85 -14.99 -8.20
CA VAL A 49 -0.80 -14.05 -9.34
C VAL A 49 -2.02 -14.18 -10.26
N LYS A 50 -2.70 -15.34 -10.25
CA LYS A 50 -3.88 -15.62 -11.08
C LYS A 50 -5.19 -15.19 -10.41
N ILE A 51 -5.19 -14.93 -9.10
CA ILE A 51 -6.40 -14.61 -8.34
C ILE A 51 -7.14 -13.38 -8.91
N PRO A 52 -6.49 -12.23 -9.18
CA PRO A 52 -7.20 -11.08 -9.73
C PRO A 52 -7.89 -11.39 -11.07
N LYS A 53 -7.22 -12.13 -11.95
CA LYS A 53 -7.81 -12.54 -13.23
C LYS A 53 -8.94 -13.56 -13.07
N ALA A 54 -8.83 -14.47 -12.09
CA ALA A 54 -9.90 -15.40 -11.74
C ALA A 54 -11.17 -14.65 -11.29
N ILE A 55 -11.02 -13.59 -10.49
CA ILE A 55 -12.12 -12.72 -10.06
C ILE A 55 -12.77 -12.04 -11.27
N ASP A 56 -11.97 -11.45 -12.17
CA ASP A 56 -12.49 -10.83 -13.40
C ASP A 56 -13.27 -11.82 -14.27
N ASN A 57 -12.75 -13.06 -14.42
CA ASN A 57 -13.40 -14.09 -15.20
C ASN A 57 -14.74 -14.51 -14.57
N TYR A 58 -14.77 -14.68 -13.24
CA TYR A 58 -16.00 -15.01 -12.51
C TYR A 58 -17.08 -13.93 -12.69
N PHE A 59 -16.67 -12.66 -12.66
CA PHE A 59 -17.54 -11.50 -12.81
C PHE A 59 -17.44 -10.85 -14.20
N SER A 60 -17.23 -11.64 -15.25
CA SER A 60 -17.06 -11.14 -16.63
C SER A 60 -18.22 -10.29 -17.15
N LYS A 61 -19.40 -10.39 -16.52
CA LYS A 61 -20.60 -9.59 -16.84
C LYS A 61 -20.91 -8.49 -15.81
N ASP A 62 -20.14 -8.37 -14.74
CA ASP A 62 -20.39 -7.45 -13.62
C ASP A 62 -19.07 -6.93 -13.05
N PHE A 63 -18.46 -6.00 -13.80
CA PHE A 63 -17.15 -5.43 -13.46
C PHE A 63 -17.13 -4.79 -12.06
N HIS A 64 -18.23 -4.20 -11.60
CA HIS A 64 -18.29 -3.60 -10.27
C HIS A 64 -18.12 -4.63 -9.16
N LYS A 65 -18.72 -5.82 -9.29
CA LYS A 65 -18.48 -6.91 -8.35
C LYS A 65 -17.06 -7.46 -8.43
N ALA A 66 -16.45 -7.46 -9.63
CA ALA A 66 -15.04 -7.83 -9.78
C ALA A 66 -14.13 -6.87 -8.99
N ILE A 67 -14.35 -5.56 -9.12
CA ILE A 67 -13.61 -4.54 -8.37
C ILE A 67 -13.83 -4.69 -6.87
N GLN A 68 -15.05 -4.96 -6.42
CA GLN A 68 -15.35 -5.20 -5.01
C GLN A 68 -14.56 -6.38 -4.44
N ASP A 69 -14.55 -7.51 -5.14
CA ASP A 69 -13.82 -8.71 -4.71
C ASP A 69 -12.30 -8.50 -4.74
N LYS A 70 -11.77 -7.84 -5.77
CA LYS A 70 -10.35 -7.46 -5.83
C LYS A 70 -9.98 -6.50 -4.69
N SER A 71 -10.89 -5.60 -4.30
CA SER A 71 -10.67 -4.69 -3.17
C SER A 71 -10.62 -5.46 -1.84
N ILE A 72 -11.52 -6.42 -1.61
CA ILE A 72 -11.46 -7.28 -0.42
C ILE A 72 -10.16 -8.09 -0.39
N PHE A 73 -9.76 -8.63 -1.54
CA PHE A 73 -8.50 -9.36 -1.65
C PHE A 73 -7.28 -8.48 -1.36
N ALA A 74 -7.26 -7.25 -1.90
CA ALA A 74 -6.23 -6.26 -1.61
C ALA A 74 -6.18 -5.92 -0.12
N GLU A 75 -7.33 -5.74 0.52
CA GLU A 75 -7.42 -5.46 1.96
C GLU A 75 -6.89 -6.62 2.81
N MET A 76 -7.18 -7.87 2.44
CA MET A 76 -6.63 -9.06 3.10
C MET A 76 -5.10 -9.08 3.02
N ILE A 77 -4.53 -8.81 1.84
CA ILE A 77 -3.07 -8.70 1.66
C ILE A 77 -2.53 -7.52 2.47
N GLY A 78 -3.20 -6.36 2.45
CA GLY A 78 -2.81 -5.17 3.19
C GLY A 78 -2.76 -5.37 4.70
N ALA A 79 -3.71 -6.15 5.23
CA ALA A 79 -3.72 -6.54 6.63
C ALA A 79 -2.56 -7.47 7.00
N PHE A 80 -2.31 -8.49 6.19
CA PHE A 80 -1.27 -9.51 6.45
C PHE A 80 0.16 -9.01 6.15
N GLY A 81 0.28 -8.13 5.17
CA GLY A 81 1.53 -7.71 4.56
C GLY A 81 1.83 -8.42 3.23
N PRO A 82 2.51 -7.75 2.29
CA PRO A 82 2.90 -8.34 1.00
C PRO A 82 4.13 -9.24 1.19
N VAL A 83 3.93 -10.37 1.86
CA VAL A 83 4.98 -11.33 2.18
C VAL A 83 4.52 -12.74 1.83
N GLN A 84 5.46 -13.70 1.81
CA GLN A 84 5.15 -15.11 1.58
C GLN A 84 4.42 -15.35 0.25
N GLY A 85 4.78 -14.64 -0.81
CA GLY A 85 4.21 -14.75 -2.15
C GLY A 85 3.08 -13.77 -2.44
N TRP A 86 2.47 -13.16 -1.42
CA TRP A 86 1.38 -12.19 -1.61
C TRP A 86 1.84 -10.91 -2.31
N GLU A 87 3.14 -10.61 -2.29
CA GLU A 87 3.74 -9.54 -3.09
C GLU A 87 3.42 -9.65 -4.58
N ARG A 88 3.31 -10.88 -5.12
CA ARG A 88 3.00 -11.13 -6.53
C ARG A 88 1.53 -10.83 -6.86
N ALA A 89 0.62 -11.17 -5.95
CA ALA A 89 -0.79 -10.84 -6.11
C ALA A 89 -1.02 -9.33 -5.98
N LEU A 90 -0.37 -8.69 -5.01
CA LEU A 90 -0.41 -7.25 -4.84
C LEU A 90 0.11 -6.53 -6.09
N GLU A 91 1.20 -6.99 -6.68
CA GLU A 91 1.76 -6.39 -7.89
C GLU A 91 0.76 -6.40 -9.06
N VAL A 92 -0.06 -7.45 -9.19
CA VAL A 92 -1.13 -7.48 -10.20
C VAL A 92 -2.20 -6.43 -9.89
N LEU A 93 -2.63 -6.31 -8.63
CA LEU A 93 -3.64 -5.33 -8.20
C LEU A 93 -3.15 -3.89 -8.33
N LEU A 94 -1.86 -3.64 -8.11
CA LEU A 94 -1.22 -2.34 -8.25
C LEU A 94 -0.99 -1.92 -9.71
N ASN A 95 -1.19 -2.82 -10.67
CA ASN A 95 -1.14 -2.55 -12.11
C ASN A 95 -2.51 -2.77 -12.79
N ASP A 96 -3.59 -2.86 -12.02
CA ASP A 96 -4.95 -3.02 -12.54
C ASP A 96 -5.37 -1.81 -13.38
N ASP A 97 -6.18 -2.03 -14.42
CA ASP A 97 -6.65 -0.93 -15.29
C ASP A 97 -7.50 0.09 -14.52
N ASP A 98 -8.21 -0.34 -13.47
CA ASP A 98 -8.99 0.55 -12.62
C ASP A 98 -8.10 1.33 -11.64
N SER A 99 -8.04 2.65 -11.83
CA SER A 99 -7.21 3.53 -11.00
C SER A 99 -7.64 3.58 -9.53
N ASN A 100 -8.93 3.41 -9.23
CA ASN A 100 -9.42 3.39 -7.85
C ASN A 100 -8.96 2.11 -7.15
N LEU A 101 -8.97 0.98 -7.85
CA LEU A 101 -8.45 -0.28 -7.33
C LEU A 101 -6.95 -0.22 -7.11
N ARG A 102 -6.16 0.36 -8.03
CA ARG A 102 -4.71 0.57 -7.81
C ARG A 102 -4.46 1.40 -6.56
N GLN A 103 -5.14 2.54 -6.45
CA GLN A 103 -5.06 3.43 -5.30
C GLN A 103 -5.44 2.72 -4.00
N PHE A 104 -6.58 2.02 -3.98
CA PHE A 104 -7.07 1.31 -2.81
C PHE A 104 -6.11 0.19 -2.40
N SER A 105 -5.59 -0.56 -3.37
CA SER A 105 -4.66 -1.67 -3.12
C SER A 105 -3.39 -1.17 -2.44
N PHE A 106 -2.83 -0.04 -2.88
CA PHE A 106 -1.67 0.52 -2.21
C PHE A 106 -2.03 1.07 -0.82
N GLN A 107 -3.14 1.79 -0.69
CA GLN A 107 -3.59 2.33 0.60
C GLN A 107 -3.91 1.25 1.63
N SER A 108 -4.33 0.06 1.20
CA SER A 108 -4.61 -1.07 2.09
C SER A 108 -3.39 -1.48 2.94
N LEU A 109 -2.19 -1.18 2.47
CA LEU A 109 -0.93 -1.46 3.17
C LEU A 109 -0.66 -0.48 4.32
N GLU A 110 -1.43 0.59 4.50
CA GLU A 110 -1.15 1.65 5.49
C GLU A 110 -1.00 1.08 6.92
N ASN A 111 -1.84 0.10 7.30
CA ASN A 111 -1.82 -0.47 8.64
C ASN A 111 -0.56 -1.32 8.88
N ILE A 112 -0.22 -2.22 7.96
CA ILE A 112 1.00 -3.03 8.09
C ILE A 112 2.25 -2.15 7.99
N ALA A 113 2.20 -1.09 7.19
CA ALA A 113 3.29 -0.14 7.05
C ALA A 113 3.61 0.63 8.35
N LYS A 114 2.60 0.96 9.16
CA LYS A 114 2.83 1.57 10.48
C LYS A 114 3.56 0.63 11.44
N GLN A 115 3.32 -0.68 11.32
CA GLN A 115 3.95 -1.70 12.17
C GLN A 115 5.35 -2.09 11.66
N ASN A 116 5.52 -2.16 10.34
CA ASN A 116 6.76 -2.54 9.70
C ASN A 116 6.94 -1.78 8.38
N PRO A 117 7.48 -0.53 8.43
CA PRO A 117 7.65 0.30 7.25
C PRO A 117 8.49 -0.35 6.15
N ASN A 118 9.46 -1.20 6.52
CA ASN A 118 10.35 -1.86 5.57
C ASN A 118 9.61 -2.73 4.54
N LEU A 119 8.41 -3.24 4.89
CA LEU A 119 7.60 -4.04 3.96
C LEU A 119 7.05 -3.21 2.80
N ILE A 120 6.86 -1.91 2.97
CA ILE A 120 6.24 -1.06 1.93
C ILE A 120 7.24 -0.16 1.21
N ILE A 121 8.44 0.04 1.76
CA ILE A 121 9.47 0.91 1.19
C ILE A 121 9.77 0.57 -0.28
N PRO A 122 9.91 -0.71 -0.69
CA PRO A 122 10.14 -1.04 -2.10
C PRO A 122 9.03 -0.55 -3.03
N TYR A 123 7.78 -0.52 -2.56
CA TYR A 123 6.64 -0.01 -3.33
C TYR A 123 6.66 1.52 -3.40
N ILE A 124 7.02 2.20 -2.32
CA ILE A 124 7.24 3.67 -2.38
C ILE A 124 8.36 4.00 -3.36
N GLU A 125 9.48 3.28 -3.30
CA GLU A 125 10.60 3.49 -4.22
C GLU A 125 10.19 3.24 -5.69
N LYS A 126 9.32 2.27 -5.95
CA LYS A 126 8.77 2.02 -7.29
C LYS A 126 7.91 3.19 -7.80
N TYR A 127 7.10 3.79 -6.94
CA TYR A 127 6.14 4.84 -7.34
C TYR A 127 6.64 6.28 -7.12
N LYS A 128 7.86 6.49 -6.61
CA LYS A 128 8.38 7.85 -6.40
C LYS A 128 8.63 8.60 -7.72
N ASP A 129 9.09 7.90 -8.75
CA ASP A 129 9.43 8.48 -10.07
C ASP A 129 8.51 7.96 -11.19
N THR A 130 7.26 7.60 -10.86
CA THR A 130 6.28 7.16 -11.86
C THR A 130 5.62 8.36 -12.56
N ASP A 131 5.22 8.18 -13.82
CA ASP A 131 4.39 9.14 -14.55
C ASP A 131 2.92 9.14 -14.08
N ASP A 132 2.49 8.11 -13.35
CA ASP A 132 1.16 8.05 -12.73
C ASP A 132 1.13 8.93 -11.46
N LEU A 133 0.79 10.22 -11.64
CA LEU A 133 0.72 11.21 -10.55
C LEU A 133 -0.20 10.77 -9.40
N LEU A 134 -1.27 10.01 -9.68
CA LEU A 134 -2.13 9.47 -8.64
C LEU A 134 -1.34 8.50 -7.76
N MET A 135 -0.64 7.55 -8.36
CA MET A 135 0.17 6.56 -7.62
C MET A 135 1.36 7.20 -6.90
N GLN A 136 2.01 8.20 -7.51
CA GLN A 136 3.05 9.00 -6.86
C GLN A 136 2.50 9.72 -5.60
N THR A 137 1.32 10.32 -5.71
CA THR A 137 0.64 10.98 -4.58
C THR A 137 0.26 9.99 -3.49
N VAL A 138 -0.22 8.80 -3.86
CA VAL A 138 -0.56 7.74 -2.90
C VAL A 138 0.69 7.24 -2.15
N ALA A 139 1.81 7.04 -2.85
CA ALA A 139 3.08 6.68 -2.24
C ALA A 139 3.55 7.73 -1.22
N ALA A 140 3.51 9.01 -1.60
CA ALA A 140 3.88 10.12 -0.71
C ALA A 140 2.96 10.21 0.51
N ARG A 141 1.65 10.01 0.34
CA ARG A 141 0.68 9.98 1.45
C ARG A 141 0.92 8.82 2.40
N ILE A 142 1.21 7.62 1.89
CA ILE A 142 1.53 6.47 2.75
C ILE A 142 2.80 6.77 3.54
N MET A 143 3.85 7.27 2.88
CA MET A 143 5.08 7.70 3.53
C MET A 143 4.81 8.70 4.66
N SER A 144 4.04 9.76 4.39
CA SER A 144 3.75 10.78 5.41
C SER A 144 2.99 10.25 6.63
N LYS A 145 2.15 9.21 6.44
CA LYS A 145 1.32 8.64 7.50
C LYS A 145 1.99 7.55 8.34
N ILE A 146 3.04 6.92 7.82
CA ILE A 146 3.75 5.86 8.53
C ILE A 146 5.00 6.41 9.22
N TYR A 147 5.36 7.67 8.99
CA TYR A 147 6.40 8.35 9.75
C TYR A 147 6.07 8.36 11.24
N SER A 148 7.04 7.97 12.05
CA SER A 148 6.99 8.03 13.49
C SER A 148 8.40 8.28 14.07
N PRO A 149 8.52 8.74 15.34
CA PRO A 149 9.83 8.93 15.97
C PRO A 149 10.70 7.68 15.93
N GLU A 150 10.10 6.51 16.11
CA GLU A 150 10.79 5.21 16.15
C GLU A 150 11.41 4.82 14.81
N ASN A 151 10.91 5.36 13.69
CA ASN A 151 11.41 5.08 12.35
C ASN A 151 12.06 6.30 11.66
N ASN A 152 12.28 7.40 12.40
CA ASN A 152 12.81 8.64 11.86
C ASN A 152 14.16 8.45 11.11
N GLU A 153 15.06 7.60 11.60
CA GLU A 153 16.34 7.35 10.91
C GLU A 153 16.15 6.72 9.52
N LEU A 154 15.25 5.75 9.40
CA LEU A 154 14.89 5.15 8.10
C LEU A 154 14.39 6.22 7.14
N PHE A 155 13.49 7.08 7.62
CA PHE A 155 12.90 8.16 6.84
C PHE A 155 13.91 9.19 6.36
N ILE A 156 14.76 9.70 7.26
CA ILE A 156 15.82 10.65 6.92
C ILE A 156 16.79 10.04 5.91
N THR A 157 17.14 8.77 6.09
CA THR A 157 18.01 8.04 5.15
C THR A 157 17.37 7.98 3.76
N LYS A 158 16.08 7.65 3.67
CA LYS A 158 15.36 7.60 2.39
C LYS A 158 15.24 8.97 1.73
N ILE A 159 14.90 10.01 2.48
CA ILE A 159 14.80 11.38 1.93
C ILE A 159 16.13 11.87 1.40
N LYS A 160 17.23 11.66 2.13
CA LYS A 160 18.57 12.03 1.66
C LYS A 160 18.91 11.32 0.36
N LYS A 161 18.74 9.99 0.33
CA LYS A 161 18.94 9.18 -0.87
C LYS A 161 18.11 9.70 -2.05
N TRP A 162 16.80 9.91 -1.87
CA TRP A 162 15.92 10.39 -2.93
C TRP A 162 16.25 11.81 -3.39
N SER A 163 16.77 12.65 -2.49
CA SER A 163 17.26 13.99 -2.84
C SER A 163 18.55 13.93 -3.66
N GLU A 164 19.45 13.00 -3.35
CA GLU A 164 20.68 12.76 -4.12
C GLU A 164 20.39 12.15 -5.50
N GLU A 165 19.34 11.32 -5.60
CA GLU A 165 18.84 10.73 -6.86
C GLU A 165 18.06 11.72 -7.74
N GLY A 166 17.72 12.91 -7.23
CA GLY A 166 16.98 13.91 -7.98
C GLY A 166 15.46 13.74 -8.01
N SER A 167 14.87 12.95 -7.11
CA SER A 167 13.41 12.74 -6.99
C SER A 167 12.69 13.93 -6.33
N PHE A 168 12.96 15.16 -6.78
CA PHE A 168 12.50 16.39 -6.12
C PHE A 168 10.98 16.57 -6.20
N ASP A 169 10.34 16.20 -7.30
CA ASP A 169 8.89 16.32 -7.45
C ASP A 169 8.17 15.45 -6.42
N PHE A 170 8.64 14.21 -6.23
CA PHE A 170 8.14 13.35 -5.17
C PHE A 170 8.35 13.95 -3.78
N LEU A 171 9.53 14.50 -3.50
CA LEU A 171 9.83 15.12 -2.20
C LEU A 171 8.96 16.35 -1.93
N LYS A 172 8.61 17.14 -2.95
CA LYS A 172 7.65 18.26 -2.85
C LYS A 172 6.26 17.75 -2.50
N ILE A 173 5.77 16.71 -3.19
CA ILE A 173 4.47 16.09 -2.89
C ILE A 173 4.46 15.52 -1.46
N LEU A 174 5.56 14.89 -1.03
CA LEU A 174 5.73 14.38 0.32
C LEU A 174 5.66 15.50 1.37
N ASP A 175 6.39 16.59 1.16
CA ASP A 175 6.37 17.78 2.02
C ASP A 175 4.94 18.35 2.19
N GLU A 176 4.21 18.49 1.07
CA GLU A 176 2.81 18.94 1.12
C GLU A 176 1.90 17.99 1.90
N ASN A 177 2.08 16.67 1.76
CA ASN A 177 1.30 15.70 2.51
C ASN A 177 1.62 15.75 4.00
N ILE A 178 2.88 15.90 4.39
CA ILE A 178 3.30 16.07 5.79
C ILE A 178 2.65 17.33 6.39
N LYS A 179 2.73 18.47 5.68
CA LYS A 179 2.06 19.72 6.09
C LYS A 179 0.56 19.52 6.31
N LYS A 180 -0.11 18.78 5.42
CA LYS A 180 -1.55 18.49 5.53
C LYS A 180 -1.86 17.61 6.73
N CYS A 181 -1.08 16.56 6.97
CA CYS A 181 -1.25 15.73 8.14
C CYS A 181 -1.10 16.57 9.41
N ILE A 182 -0.03 17.38 9.53
CA ILE A 182 0.25 18.20 10.73
C ILE A 182 -0.94 19.13 11.01
N LYS A 183 -1.43 19.84 9.98
CA LYS A 183 -2.59 20.74 10.09
C LYS A 183 -3.87 20.06 10.56
N ARG A 184 -4.04 18.77 10.28
CA ARG A 184 -5.24 18.00 10.63
C ARG A 184 -5.12 17.27 11.96
N HIS A 185 -3.98 17.39 12.66
CA HIS A 185 -3.66 16.57 13.85
C HIS A 185 -3.84 15.07 13.60
N GLU A 186 -3.65 14.61 12.36
CA GLU A 186 -3.79 13.20 12.01
C GLU A 186 -2.57 12.43 12.55
N SER A 187 -2.77 11.57 13.55
CA SER A 187 -1.80 10.57 14.04
C SER A 187 -0.46 11.06 14.60
N PHE A 188 -0.38 12.30 15.08
CA PHE A 188 0.83 12.82 15.74
C PHE A 188 0.63 12.85 17.25
N THR A 189 1.09 11.80 17.93
CA THR A 189 1.00 11.73 19.38
C THR A 189 2.04 12.61 20.09
N GLU A 190 3.07 13.13 19.40
CA GLU A 190 4.11 13.99 19.97
C GLU A 190 4.58 15.10 19.00
N GLU A 191 4.06 16.33 19.14
CA GLU A 191 4.31 17.47 18.23
C GLU A 191 5.81 17.77 17.96
N GLU A 192 6.70 17.62 18.94
CA GLU A 192 8.12 18.02 18.82
C GLU A 192 8.92 17.20 17.81
N SER A 193 8.65 15.90 17.71
CA SER A 193 9.39 14.98 16.83
C SER A 193 9.06 15.20 15.34
N HIS A 194 7.83 15.62 15.04
CA HIS A 194 7.34 15.87 13.68
C HIS A 194 7.81 17.23 13.14
N VAL A 195 7.92 18.24 14.03
CA VAL A 195 8.50 19.54 13.68
C VAL A 195 9.96 19.36 13.24
N SER A 196 10.76 18.57 13.97
CA SER A 196 12.16 18.30 13.60
C SER A 196 12.31 17.62 12.23
N TYR A 197 11.40 16.69 11.90
CA TYR A 197 11.41 16.03 10.60
C TYR A 197 10.99 16.96 9.46
N TYR A 198 9.92 17.72 9.65
CA TYR A 198 9.47 18.73 8.70
C TYR A 198 10.54 19.80 8.41
N GLU A 199 11.23 20.27 9.45
CA GLU A 199 12.33 21.21 9.31
C GLU A 199 13.49 20.62 8.50
N LYS A 200 13.87 19.36 8.74
CA LYS A 200 14.93 18.68 7.99
C LYS A 200 14.58 18.51 6.51
N LEU A 201 13.36 18.08 6.19
CA LEU A 201 12.90 17.98 4.80
C LEU A 201 12.91 19.35 4.11
N THR A 202 12.39 20.37 4.79
CA THR A 202 12.38 21.75 4.30
C THR A 202 13.79 22.28 4.05
N MET A 203 14.74 22.00 4.94
CA MET A 203 16.14 22.40 4.77
C MET A 203 16.78 21.74 3.55
N ILE A 204 16.54 20.44 3.33
CA ILE A 204 17.04 19.70 2.17
C ILE A 204 16.51 20.32 0.87
N LEU A 205 15.20 20.58 0.80
CA LEU A 205 14.57 21.18 -0.38
C LEU A 205 15.11 22.59 -0.67
N LYS A 206 15.20 23.46 0.35
CA LYS A 206 15.73 24.83 0.20
C LYS A 206 17.18 24.89 -0.24
N LYS A 207 18.03 23.97 0.26
CA LYS A 207 19.44 23.91 -0.15
C LYS A 207 19.56 23.71 -1.66
N ARG A 208 18.71 22.85 -2.24
CA ARG A 208 18.71 22.55 -3.67
C ARG A 208 18.15 23.65 -4.54
N GLU A 209 17.08 24.32 -4.13
CA GLU A 209 16.55 25.49 -4.85
C GLU A 209 17.62 26.58 -5.04
N ASN A 210 18.49 26.76 -4.03
CA ASN A 210 19.61 27.68 -4.10
C ASN A 210 20.75 27.20 -5.03
N GLU A 211 20.94 25.89 -5.18
CA GLU A 211 21.93 25.30 -6.10
C GLU A 211 21.47 25.37 -7.56
N GLU A 212 20.16 25.28 -7.85
CA GLU A 212 19.60 25.41 -9.20
C GLU A 212 19.48 26.87 -9.70
N SER A 213 19.55 27.84 -8.78
CA SER A 213 19.46 29.28 -9.08
C SER A 213 20.82 29.95 -9.34
N GLN A 214 21.91 29.20 -9.32
CA GLN A 214 23.30 29.65 -9.56
C GLN A 214 23.80 29.16 -10.93
#